data_AF-A0A7Y4RQX4-F1
#
_entry.id   AF-A0A7Y4RQX4-F1
#
_cell.length_a   1.000
_cell.length_b   1.000
_cell.length_c   1.000
_cell.angle_alpha   90.00
_cell.angle_beta   90.00
_cell.angle_gamma   90.00
#
_symmetry.space_group_name_H-M   'P 1'
#
loop_
_entity.id
_entity.type
_entity.pdbx_description
1 polymer ?
#
loop_
_entity_poly.entity_id
_entity_poly.type
_entity_poly.pdbx_seq_one_letter_code
_entity_poly.pdbx_strand_id
1 'polypeptide(L)'
;MALLMATVTFDTMKFLEYLKLAGFAESQSKAMTEVYKHAFTEIFEKRDNQAATKTDIAELMLEIERTRRDIAEFKADTIKWVAGLLIAHGAVVVALVNVF
;
A
#
# COMPACT_ATOMS: atom_id res chain seq x y z
N MET A 1 -13.35 12.52 -0.35
CA MET A 1 -14.26 11.88 -1.32
C MET A 1 -14.10 10.38 -1.18
N ALA A 2 -14.96 9.71 -0.42
CA ALA A 2 -14.89 8.25 -0.25
C ALA A 2 -15.35 7.59 -1.55
N LEU A 3 -14.44 6.93 -2.27
CA LEU A 3 -14.80 6.09 -3.41
C LEU A 3 -15.54 4.87 -2.85
N LEU A 4 -16.82 4.76 -3.18
CA LEU A 4 -17.66 3.61 -2.88
C LEU A 4 -16.95 2.34 -3.37
N MET A 5 -16.44 1.53 -2.43
CA MET A 5 -16.09 0.14 -2.71
C MET A 5 -17.36 -0.52 -3.22
N ALA A 6 -17.36 -1.00 -4.46
CA ALA A 6 -18.48 -1.76 -4.98
C ALA A 6 -18.55 -3.10 -4.22
N THR A 7 -19.26 -3.11 -3.10
CA THR A 7 -19.64 -4.34 -2.41
C THR A 7 -20.51 -5.14 -3.36
N VAL A 8 -19.99 -6.29 -3.82
CA VAL A 8 -20.80 -7.26 -4.56
C VAL A 8 -21.63 -8.02 -3.53
N THR A 9 -22.94 -7.74 -3.47
CA THR A 9 -23.86 -8.38 -2.52
C THR A 9 -24.33 -9.73 -3.07
N PHE A 10 -24.19 -10.79 -2.27
CA PHE A 10 -24.73 -12.11 -2.61
C PHE A 10 -26.22 -12.20 -2.21
N ASP A 11 -27.12 -12.21 -3.21
CA ASP A 11 -28.56 -12.36 -2.99
C ASP A 11 -28.92 -13.82 -2.69
N THR A 12 -28.95 -14.11 -1.39
CA THR A 12 -29.26 -15.44 -0.83
C THR A 12 -30.64 -15.94 -1.28
N MET A 13 -31.63 -15.04 -1.42
CA MET A 13 -32.99 -15.41 -1.77
C MET A 13 -33.09 -15.83 -3.23
N LYS A 14 -32.56 -15.01 -4.15
CA LYS A 14 -32.54 -15.35 -5.58
C LYS A 14 -31.76 -16.63 -5.85
N PHE A 15 -30.61 -16.83 -5.20
CA PHE A 15 -29.81 -18.04 -5.39
C PHE A 15 -30.59 -19.30 -4.97
N LEU A 16 -31.25 -19.25 -3.82
CA LEU A 16 -32.09 -20.34 -3.34
C LEU A 16 -33.27 -20.62 -4.26
N GLU A 17 -33.93 -19.59 -4.79
CA GLU A 17 -35.01 -19.71 -5.78
C GLU A 17 -34.54 -20.37 -7.07
N TYR A 18 -33.35 -20.00 -7.56
CA TYR A 18 -32.78 -20.63 -8.76
C TYR A 18 -32.48 -22.11 -8.55
N LEU A 19 -31.99 -22.51 -7.37
CA LEU A 19 -31.78 -23.92 -7.06
C LEU A 19 -33.11 -24.69 -7.03
N LYS A 20 -34.15 -24.12 -6.42
CA LYS A 20 -35.49 -24.72 -6.44
C LYS A 20 -36.05 -24.86 -7.86
N LEU A 21 -35.92 -23.83 -8.70
CA LEU A 21 -36.33 -23.85 -10.11
C LEU A 21 -35.57 -24.89 -10.94
N ALA A 22 -34.30 -25.14 -10.60
CA ALA A 22 -33.48 -26.17 -11.22
C ALA A 22 -33.80 -27.61 -10.73
N GLY A 23 -34.80 -27.77 -9.85
CA GLY A 23 -35.27 -29.08 -9.38
C GLY A 23 -34.54 -29.61 -8.14
N PHE A 24 -33.71 -28.80 -7.47
CA PHE A 24 -33.10 -29.21 -6.22
C PHE A 24 -34.13 -29.25 -5.09
N ALA A 25 -33.99 -30.23 -4.19
CA ALA A 25 -34.82 -30.28 -2.99
C ALA A 25 -34.59 -29.03 -2.12
N GLU A 26 -35.59 -28.63 -1.33
CA GLU A 26 -35.48 -27.43 -0.48
C GLU A 26 -34.32 -27.52 0.52
N SER A 27 -34.09 -28.69 1.09
CA SER A 27 -32.97 -28.94 2.01
C SER A 27 -31.61 -28.76 1.33
N GLN A 28 -31.46 -29.28 0.11
CA GLN A 28 -30.25 -29.12 -0.70
C GLN A 28 -30.03 -27.65 -1.09
N SER A 29 -31.10 -26.98 -1.51
CA SER A 29 -31.06 -25.57 -1.91
C SER A 29 -30.61 -24.68 -0.75
N LYS A 30 -31.16 -24.88 0.46
CA LYS A 30 -30.74 -24.17 1.68
C LYS A 30 -29.29 -24.47 2.03
N ALA A 31 -28.89 -25.74 2.02
CA ALA A 31 -27.52 -26.13 2.36
C ALA A 31 -26.48 -25.51 1.40
N MET A 32 -26.72 -25.59 0.09
CA MET A 32 -25.84 -24.97 -0.90
C MET A 32 -25.79 -23.45 -0.72
N THR A 33 -26.93 -22.81 -0.54
CA THR A 33 -27.00 -21.35 -0.33
C THR A 33 -26.17 -20.89 0.85
N GLU A 34 -26.24 -21.59 1.99
CA GLU A 34 -25.43 -21.26 3.17
C GLU A 34 -23.94 -21.49 2.96
N VAL A 35 -23.55 -22.60 2.31
CA VAL A 35 -22.14 -22.86 2.00
C VAL A 35 -21.56 -21.78 1.08
N TYR A 36 -22.29 -21.40 0.03
CA TYR A 36 -21.85 -20.34 -0.89
C TYR A 36 -21.78 -18.98 -0.20
N LYS A 37 -22.78 -18.64 0.62
CA LYS A 37 -22.76 -17.41 1.43
C LYS A 37 -21.53 -17.35 2.34
N HIS A 38 -21.24 -18.43 3.06
CA HIS A 38 -20.08 -18.51 3.95
C HIS A 38 -18.76 -18.35 3.17
N ALA A 39 -18.62 -19.06 2.04
CA ALA A 39 -17.44 -18.95 1.19
C ALA A 39 -17.25 -17.53 0.64
N PHE A 40 -18.34 -16.87 0.20
CA PHE A 40 -18.28 -15.48 -0.24
C PHE A 40 -17.87 -14.53 0.89
N THR A 41 -18.48 -14.65 2.08
CA THR A 41 -18.12 -13.83 3.24
C THR A 41 -16.64 -13.97 3.59
N GLU A 42 -16.12 -15.21 3.68
CA GLU A 42 -14.69 -15.42 3.96
C GLU A 42 -13.76 -14.80 2.90
N ILE A 43 -14.12 -14.91 1.62
CA ILE A 43 -13.30 -14.36 0.52
C ILE A 43 -13.28 -12.83 0.61
N PHE A 44 -14.41 -12.19 0.87
CA PHE A 44 -14.48 -10.73 0.99
C PHE A 44 -13.79 -10.21 2.25
N GLU A 45 -13.99 -10.86 3.40
CA GLU A 45 -13.31 -10.49 4.65
C GLU A 45 -11.78 -10.64 4.54
N LYS A 46 -11.29 -11.69 3.86
CA LYS A 46 -9.84 -11.86 3.62
C LYS A 46 -9.29 -10.89 2.60
N ARG A 47 -10.06 -10.54 1.57
CA ARG A 47 -9.64 -9.58 0.53
C ARG A 47 -9.50 -8.17 1.08
N ASP A 48 -10.45 -7.71 1.89
CA ASP A 48 -10.40 -6.36 2.48
C ASP A 48 -9.21 -6.21 3.44
N ASN A 49 -8.77 -7.30 4.06
CA ASN A 49 -7.60 -7.30 4.96
C ASN A 49 -6.24 -7.41 4.25
N GLN A 50 -6.18 -7.77 2.97
CA GLN A 50 -4.91 -8.02 2.25
C GLN A 50 -4.69 -7.13 1.03
N ALA A 51 -5.73 -6.48 0.51
CA ALA A 51 -5.61 -5.63 -0.66
C ALA A 51 -5.23 -4.20 -0.24
N ALA A 52 -3.97 -3.80 -0.46
CA ALA A 52 -3.63 -2.39 -0.50
C ALA A 52 -4.51 -1.71 -1.56
N THR A 53 -5.27 -0.71 -1.14
CA THR A 53 -6.18 0.02 -2.02
C THR A 53 -5.38 0.91 -2.96
N LYS A 54 -6.01 1.36 -4.06
CA LYS A 54 -5.38 2.33 -4.98
C LYS A 54 -4.96 3.61 -4.25
N THR A 55 -5.68 3.98 -3.19
CA THR A 55 -5.37 5.12 -2.32
C THR A 55 -4.07 4.88 -1.57
N ASP A 56 -3.91 3.71 -0.94
CA ASP A 56 -2.71 3.35 -0.18
C ASP A 56 -1.46 3.35 -1.08
N ILE A 57 -1.60 2.85 -2.31
CA ILE A 57 -0.51 2.90 -3.30
C ILE A 57 -0.15 4.34 -3.66
N ALA A 58 -1.16 5.21 -3.87
CA ALA A 58 -0.91 6.62 -4.20
C ALA A 58 -0.23 7.37 -3.03
N GLU A 59 -0.61 7.07 -1.79
CA GLU A 59 0.01 7.62 -0.59
C GLU A 59 1.48 7.17 -0.47
N LEU A 60 1.75 5.87 -0.66
CA LEU A 60 3.11 5.33 -0.68
C LEU A 60 3.97 5.96 -1.78
N MET A 61 3.43 6.21 -2.97
CA MET A 61 4.16 6.89 -4.05
C MET A 61 4.56 8.31 -3.64
N LEU A 62 3.66 9.04 -2.99
CA LEU A 62 3.92 10.40 -2.51
C LEU A 62 4.97 10.40 -1.39
N GLU A 63 4.90 9.44 -0.47
CA GLU A 63 5.92 9.27 0.58
C GLU A 63 7.29 8.93 0.00
N ILE A 64 7.36 8.03 -0.99
CA ILE A 64 8.60 7.70 -1.71
C ILE A 64 9.19 8.95 -2.38
N GLU A 65 8.37 9.77 -3.05
CA GLU A 65 8.85 11.02 -3.65
C GLU A 65 9.38 12.00 -2.62
N ARG A 66 8.73 12.11 -1.46
CA ARG A 66 9.18 12.95 -0.35
C ARG A 66 10.53 12.47 0.20
N THR A 67 10.65 11.18 0.51
CA THR A 67 11.92 10.61 1.00
C THR A 67 13.05 10.80 -0.01
N ARG A 68 12.77 10.66 -1.32
CA ARG A 68 13.79 10.93 -2.36
C ARG A 68 14.28 12.37 -2.35
N ARG A 69 13.41 13.34 -2.10
CA ARG A 69 13.79 14.76 -1.96
C ARG A 69 14.64 14.98 -0.72
N ASP A 70 14.21 14.47 0.42
CA ASP A 70 14.94 14.60 1.69
C ASP A 70 16.37 14.02 1.54
N ILE A 71 16.51 12.86 0.90
CA ILE A 71 17.82 12.25 0.61
C ILE A 71 18.69 13.17 -0.28
N ALA A 72 18.10 13.79 -1.31
CA ALA A 72 18.84 14.68 -2.19
C ALA A 72 19.34 15.94 -1.46
N GLU A 73 18.49 16.50 -0.59
CA GLU A 73 18.84 17.65 0.25
C GLU A 73 19.96 17.30 1.23
N PHE A 74 19.84 16.19 1.97
CA PHE A 74 20.90 15.73 2.89
C PHE A 74 22.22 15.46 2.18
N LYS A 75 22.18 14.89 0.97
CA LYS A 75 23.38 14.67 0.16
C LYS A 75 24.04 15.99 -0.22
N ALA A 76 23.25 16.98 -0.65
CA ALA A 76 23.76 18.30 -1.01
C ALA A 76 24.39 19.00 0.19
N ASP A 77 23.73 18.99 1.35
CA ASP A 77 24.25 19.57 2.59
C ASP A 77 25.52 18.87 3.06
N THR A 78 25.56 17.55 2.99
CA THR A 78 26.76 16.77 3.34
C THR A 78 27.93 17.15 2.44
N ILE A 79 27.73 17.22 1.12
CA ILE A 79 28.77 17.63 0.17
C ILE A 79 29.26 19.05 0.49
N LYS A 80 28.36 19.99 0.77
CA LYS A 80 28.70 21.37 1.11
C LYS A 80 29.60 21.44 2.36
N TRP A 81 29.24 20.73 3.42
CA TRP A 81 30.03 20.72 4.65
C TRP A 81 31.38 20.02 4.49
N VAL A 82 31.42 18.89 3.77
CA VAL A 82 32.68 18.19 3.46
C VAL A 82 33.60 19.07 2.62
N ALA A 83 33.08 19.75 1.59
CA ALA A 83 33.86 20.67 0.78
C ALA A 83 34.42 21.83 1.62
N GLY A 84 33.60 22.43 2.48
CA GLY A 84 34.04 23.48 3.40
C GLY A 84 35.16 23.01 4.34
N LEU A 85 35.01 21.82 4.93
CA LEU A 85 36.03 21.21 5.79
C LEU A 85 37.34 20.91 5.04
N LEU A 86 37.27 20.43 3.80
CA LEU A 86 38.44 20.17 2.97
C LEU A 86 39.21 21.45 2.63
N ILE A 87 38.48 22.53 2.30
CA ILE A 87 39.09 23.84 2.04
C ILE A 87 39.78 24.36 3.32
N ALA A 88 39.10 24.28 4.47
CA ALA A 88 39.69 24.67 5.74
C ALA A 88 40.94 23.85 6.09
N HIS A 89 40.89 22.53 5.92
CA HIS A 89 42.06 21.66 6.09
C HIS A 89 43.22 22.05 5.16
N GLY A 90 42.93 22.30 3.87
CA GLY A 90 43.93 22.71 2.90
C GLY A 90 44.62 24.02 3.30
N ALA A 91 43.86 25.00 3.77
CA ALA A 91 44.41 26.27 4.26
C ALA A 91 45.34 26.07 5.47
N VAL A 92 44.98 25.20 6.42
CA VAL A 92 45.83 24.86 7.57
C VAL A 92 47.13 24.20 7.12
N VAL A 93 47.07 23.24 6.19
CA VAL A 93 48.27 22.58 5.65
C VAL A 93 49.21 23.58 4.97
N VAL A 94 48.68 24.47 4.13
CA VAL A 94 49.47 25.52 3.46
C VAL A 94 50.13 26.47 4.47
N ALA A 95 49.39 26.86 5.51
CA ALA A 95 49.93 27.72 6.57
C ALA A 95 51.07 27.05 7.33
N LEU A 96 50.95 25.75 7.65
CA LEU A 96 52.01 24.99 8.32
C LEU A 96 53.25 24.87 7.43
N VAL A 97 53.10 24.52 6.15
CA VAL A 97 54.22 24.38 5.21
C VAL A 97 55.01 25.68 5.04
N ASN A 98 54.34 26.84 5.03
CA ASN A 98 55.02 28.13 4.88
C ASN A 98 55.71 28.64 6.16
N VAL A 99 55.45 28.02 7.31
CA VAL A 99 56.03 28.42 8.62
C VAL A 99 57.29 27.61 8.97
N PHE A 100 57.53 26.47 8.32
CA PHE A 100 58.74 25.65 8.44
C PHE A 100 59.70 25.88 7.27
#